data_AF-A0A3R7G3H2-F1
#
_entry.id   AF-A0A3R7G3H2-F1
#
_cell.length_a   1.000
_cell.length_b   1.000
_cell.length_c   1.000
_cell.angle_alpha   90.00
_cell.angle_beta   90.00
_cell.angle_gamma   90.00
#
_symmetry.space_group_name_H-M   'P 1'
#
loop_
_entity.id
_entity.type
_entity.pdbx_description
1 polymer ?
#
loop_
_entity_poly.entity_id
_entity_poly.type
_entity_poly.pdbx_seq_one_letter_code
_entity_poly.pdbx_strand_id
1 'polypeptide(L)'
;MMRKRDRSWDRGGPPPDMMNRPFNRSLPDSPRMMEPRPFETPSEWSFDLKRSGRLKCRCKAISQTVGFNRQLPLYLDVVQLPHLNRSSDFLQLERPHVRRVVYELMPDTMADSNGYREFRDYLIQGRGGHARAGSAMEMEPQGFKIFILPPGQAARQLGYKADNLIAVLRAR
;
A
#
# COMPACT_ATOMS: atom_id res chain seq x y z
N MET A 1 -31.67 -4.63 -61.60
CA MET A 1 -31.72 -3.34 -62.33
C MET A 1 -32.26 -2.30 -61.36
N MET A 2 -31.41 -1.47 -60.73
CA MET A 2 -30.96 -0.15 -61.21
C MET A 2 -32.15 0.84 -61.37
N ARG A 3 -32.37 1.64 -60.31
CA ARG A 3 -32.06 3.08 -60.24
C ARG A 3 -32.85 3.96 -61.21
N LYS A 4 -33.63 4.88 -60.62
CA LYS A 4 -33.84 6.25 -61.09
C LYS A 4 -34.29 7.07 -59.86
N ARG A 5 -33.94 8.33 -59.65
CA ARG A 5 -32.91 9.27 -60.15
C ARG A 5 -33.42 10.60 -59.59
N ASP A 6 -32.50 11.44 -59.12
CA ASP A 6 -32.54 12.91 -59.17
C ASP A 6 -33.78 13.62 -58.58
N ARG A 7 -33.66 14.66 -57.74
CA ARG A 7 -32.99 15.92 -58.09
C ARG A 7 -32.96 16.85 -56.87
N SER A 8 -31.85 17.55 -56.78
CA SER A 8 -31.51 18.61 -55.85
C SER A 8 -32.35 19.90 -55.96
N TRP A 9 -32.13 20.71 -54.92
CA TRP A 9 -32.08 22.18 -54.87
C TRP A 9 -33.41 22.94 -54.77
N ASP A 10 -33.69 23.45 -53.57
CA ASP A 10 -33.85 24.89 -53.32
C ASP A 10 -33.64 25.14 -51.81
N ARG A 11 -32.52 25.77 -51.45
CA ARG A 11 -32.43 27.18 -51.04
C ARG A 11 -33.33 27.54 -49.86
N GLY A 12 -32.69 27.93 -48.77
CA GLY A 12 -33.33 28.61 -47.66
C GLY A 12 -32.34 28.89 -46.56
N GLY A 13 -31.47 29.89 -46.79
CA GLY A 13 -30.68 30.51 -45.74
C GLY A 13 -31.56 31.23 -44.70
N PRO A 14 -30.94 31.78 -43.64
CA PRO A 14 -31.33 31.60 -42.24
C PRO A 14 -32.29 32.69 -41.71
N PRO A 15 -32.72 32.59 -40.44
CA PRO A 15 -32.13 33.53 -39.48
C PRO A 15 -31.80 32.91 -38.11
N PRO A 16 -31.03 33.64 -37.28
CA PRO A 16 -30.53 33.18 -35.98
C PRO A 16 -31.44 33.58 -34.82
N ASP A 17 -31.19 32.93 -33.68
CA ASP A 17 -31.51 33.31 -32.30
C ASP A 17 -32.90 33.87 -31.96
N MET A 18 -33.66 33.11 -31.16
CA MET A 18 -34.41 33.65 -30.01
C MET A 18 -34.94 32.50 -29.13
N MET A 19 -34.45 32.47 -27.89
CA MET A 19 -35.17 32.10 -26.66
C MET A 19 -36.21 30.96 -26.74
N ASN A 20 -35.81 29.74 -26.37
CA ASN A 20 -36.47 28.95 -25.31
C ASN A 20 -35.84 27.54 -25.19
N ARG A 21 -35.21 27.27 -24.04
CA ARG A 21 -35.06 25.92 -23.47
C ARG A 21 -36.46 25.28 -23.31
N PRO A 22 -36.64 23.93 -23.15
CA PRO A 22 -35.69 22.99 -22.55
C PRO A 22 -35.69 21.53 -23.11
N PHE A 23 -34.74 20.73 -22.62
CA PHE A 23 -34.69 19.25 -22.61
C PHE A 23 -34.61 18.43 -23.93
N ASN A 24 -33.53 17.63 -23.97
CA ASN A 24 -33.47 16.21 -24.35
C ASN A 24 -32.90 15.83 -25.74
N ARG A 25 -31.69 15.23 -25.72
CA ARG A 25 -31.13 14.13 -26.55
C ARG A 25 -29.60 14.21 -26.49
N SER A 26 -28.92 13.48 -25.61
CA SER A 26 -28.54 12.06 -25.81
C SER A 26 -27.73 11.86 -27.10
N LEU A 27 -26.43 12.18 -27.03
CA LEU A 27 -25.43 11.70 -27.99
C LEU A 27 -25.09 10.24 -27.69
N PRO A 28 -24.91 9.38 -28.70
CA PRO A 28 -24.69 7.95 -28.50
C PRO A 28 -23.22 7.64 -28.18
N ASP A 29 -23.06 6.66 -27.27
CA ASP A 29 -21.90 5.80 -27.04
C ASP A 29 -20.52 6.35 -27.43
N SER A 30 -19.99 7.25 -26.59
CA SER A 30 -18.56 7.12 -26.27
C SER A 30 -18.39 5.76 -25.63
N PRO A 31 -17.49 4.87 -26.10
CA PRO A 31 -17.13 3.71 -25.31
C PRO A 31 -16.66 4.30 -23.99
N ARG A 32 -17.43 4.07 -22.92
CA ARG A 32 -16.94 4.28 -21.57
C ARG A 32 -15.61 3.57 -21.59
N MET A 33 -14.51 4.34 -21.59
CA MET A 33 -13.23 3.79 -21.22
C MET A 33 -13.58 3.03 -19.95
N MET A 34 -13.42 1.71 -19.98
CA MET A 34 -13.46 0.94 -18.75
C MET A 34 -12.43 1.63 -17.90
N GLU A 35 -12.91 2.49 -16.99
CA GLU A 35 -12.12 3.01 -15.90
C GLU A 35 -11.52 1.74 -15.34
N PRO A 36 -10.19 1.56 -15.45
CA PRO A 36 -9.58 0.33 -15.03
C PRO A 36 -10.09 0.16 -13.61
N ARG A 37 -10.85 -0.92 -13.35
CA ARG A 37 -11.15 -1.28 -11.97
C ARG A 37 -9.82 -1.14 -11.26
N PRO A 38 -9.72 -0.44 -10.12
CA PRO A 38 -8.47 -0.39 -9.41
C PRO A 38 -8.17 -1.83 -9.03
N PHE A 39 -7.44 -2.55 -9.90
CA PHE A 39 -6.62 -3.66 -9.54
C PHE A 39 -5.74 -3.02 -8.49
N GLU A 40 -6.07 -3.28 -7.23
CA GLU A 40 -5.50 -2.63 -6.07
C GLU A 40 -3.99 -2.75 -6.21
N THR A 41 -3.36 -1.70 -6.73
CA THR A 41 -1.92 -1.67 -6.91
C THR A 41 -1.34 -1.86 -5.53
N PRO A 42 -0.46 -2.85 -5.33
CA PRO A 42 0.13 -3.08 -4.02
C PRO A 42 0.74 -1.77 -3.57
N SER A 43 0.27 -1.25 -2.42
CA SER A 43 0.68 0.07 -1.98
C SER A 43 2.17 0.07 -1.71
N GLU A 44 2.91 0.84 -2.50
CA GLU A 44 4.32 1.10 -2.26
C GLU A 44 4.48 2.12 -1.13
N TRP A 45 5.44 1.88 -0.25
CA TRP A 45 5.74 2.73 0.88
C TRP A 45 7.25 2.89 1.01
N SER A 46 7.74 4.12 1.01
CA SER A 46 9.15 4.42 1.24
C SER A 46 9.33 5.15 2.56
N PHE A 47 10.31 4.72 3.36
CA PHE A 47 10.56 5.31 4.68
C PHE A 47 12.01 5.14 5.17
N ASP A 48 12.41 6.01 6.08
CA ASP A 48 13.68 5.90 6.81
C ASP A 48 13.54 4.97 8.02
N LEU A 49 14.33 3.90 8.05
CA LEU A 49 14.37 2.99 9.19
C LEU A 49 15.39 3.48 10.22
N LYS A 50 14.92 3.72 11.44
CA LYS A 50 15.72 4.19 12.57
C LYS A 50 15.64 3.21 13.74
N ARG A 51 16.68 3.21 14.57
CA ARG A 51 16.72 2.53 15.86
C ARG A 51 17.14 3.52 16.93
N SER A 52 16.23 3.85 17.84
CA SER A 52 16.47 4.82 18.92
C SER A 52 17.05 6.14 18.38
N GLY A 53 16.40 6.69 17.35
CA GLY A 53 16.75 7.95 16.71
C GLY A 53 17.90 7.89 15.70
N ARG A 54 18.66 6.79 15.62
CA ARG A 54 19.77 6.64 14.66
C ARG A 54 19.30 5.99 13.36
N LEU A 55 19.55 6.64 12.22
CA LEU A 55 19.28 6.10 10.89
C LEU A 55 20.08 4.80 10.66
N LYS A 56 19.40 3.80 10.10
CA LYS A 56 20.00 2.51 9.70
C LYS A 56 20.05 2.38 8.19
N CYS A 57 18.94 2.61 7.52
CA CYS A 57 18.82 2.54 6.07
C CYS A 57 17.49 3.15 5.62
N ARG A 58 17.37 3.41 4.34
CA ARG A 58 16.07 3.67 3.70
C ARG A 58 15.49 2.37 3.15
N CYS A 59 14.19 2.18 3.38
CA CYS A 59 13.45 1.00 2.95
C CYS A 59 12.34 1.37 1.97
N LYS A 60 12.13 0.48 1.00
CA LYS A 60 10.89 0.38 0.23
C LYS A 60 10.09 -0.80 0.76
N ALA A 61 8.78 -0.64 0.78
CA ALA A 61 7.84 -1.60 1.29
C ALA A 61 6.73 -1.83 0.27
N ILE A 62 6.43 -3.10 -0.01
CA ILE A 62 5.35 -3.50 -0.93
C ILE A 62 4.31 -4.26 -0.12
N SER A 63 3.06 -3.80 -0.19
CA SER A 63 1.95 -4.46 0.49
C SER A 63 1.72 -5.85 -0.09
N GLN A 64 1.66 -6.87 0.78
CA GLN A 64 1.31 -8.26 0.42
C GLN A 64 -0.22 -8.47 0.40
N THR A 65 -0.97 -7.48 0.87
CA THR A 65 -2.44 -7.50 0.96
C THR A 65 -3.02 -6.21 0.37
N VAL A 66 -4.36 -6.13 0.31
CA VAL A 66 -5.08 -4.88 -0.02
C VAL A 66 -4.51 -3.70 0.76
N GLY A 67 -4.17 -2.64 0.02
CA GLY A 67 -3.47 -1.46 0.51
C GLY A 67 -4.09 -0.81 1.75
N PHE A 68 -3.24 -0.08 2.46
CA PHE A 68 -3.65 0.75 3.59
C PHE A 68 -4.03 2.15 3.08
N ASN A 69 -5.32 2.52 3.21
CA ASN A 69 -5.86 3.78 2.65
C ASN A 69 -5.57 5.04 3.48
N ARG A 70 -4.55 5.06 4.34
CA ARG A 70 -4.14 6.28 5.06
C ARG A 70 -2.66 6.58 4.83
N GLN A 71 -2.28 7.79 5.16
CA GLN A 71 -0.91 8.26 5.03
C GLN A 71 0.03 7.46 5.95
N LEU A 72 0.95 6.74 5.32
CA LEU A 72 2.03 6.01 5.97
C LEU A 72 3.15 6.98 6.36
N PRO A 73 3.86 6.73 7.47
CA PRO A 73 4.89 7.64 7.95
C PRO A 73 6.14 7.57 7.06
N LEU A 74 6.86 8.69 6.93
CA LEU A 74 8.10 8.78 6.15
C LEU A 74 9.33 8.21 6.87
N TYR A 75 9.19 7.87 8.14
CA TYR A 75 10.21 7.20 8.93
C TYR A 75 9.56 6.26 9.95
N LEU A 76 10.33 5.28 10.41
CA LEU A 76 9.98 4.40 11.52
C LEU A 76 11.13 4.37 12.51
N ASP A 77 10.93 4.87 13.72
CA ASP A 77 11.88 4.72 14.80
C ASP A 77 11.51 3.53 15.68
N VAL A 78 12.28 2.46 15.51
CA VAL A 78 12.16 1.29 16.38
C VAL A 78 12.69 1.65 17.75
N VAL A 79 11.79 1.82 18.70
CA VAL A 79 12.12 2.19 20.09
C VAL A 79 12.05 1.01 21.04
N GLN A 80 11.18 0.04 20.74
CA GLN A 80 10.96 -1.16 21.55
C GLN A 80 11.32 -2.44 20.80
N LEU A 81 11.75 -3.46 21.54
CA LEU A 81 12.18 -4.76 21.00
C LEU A 81 11.47 -5.94 21.70
N PRO A 82 10.16 -6.15 21.48
CA PRO A 82 9.45 -7.29 22.03
C PRO A 82 10.06 -8.61 21.53
N HIS A 83 10.00 -9.65 22.37
CA HIS A 83 10.47 -10.98 22.00
C HIS A 83 9.54 -11.65 21.00
N LEU A 84 10.07 -12.27 19.95
CA LEU A 84 9.26 -12.95 18.93
C LEU A 84 8.48 -14.16 19.47
N ASN A 85 8.90 -14.75 20.59
CA ASN A 85 8.13 -15.80 21.25
C ASN A 85 6.75 -15.32 21.78
N ARG A 86 6.56 -14.00 21.93
CA ARG A 86 5.28 -13.37 22.29
C ARG A 86 4.56 -12.74 21.08
N SER A 87 4.92 -13.17 19.87
CA SER A 87 4.33 -12.64 18.64
C SER A 87 2.83 -12.84 18.54
N SER A 88 2.31 -13.96 19.05
CA SER A 88 0.86 -14.19 19.23
C SER A 88 0.17 -13.04 19.95
N ASP A 89 0.80 -12.55 21.02
CA ASP A 89 0.21 -11.57 21.95
C ASP A 89 0.24 -10.16 21.33
N PHE A 90 1.41 -9.72 20.87
CA PHE A 90 1.55 -8.36 20.36
C PHE A 90 1.04 -8.20 18.92
N LEU A 91 0.98 -9.27 18.12
CA LEU A 91 0.26 -9.24 16.83
C LEU A 91 -1.22 -9.57 17.00
N GLN A 92 -1.63 -10.01 18.20
CA GLN A 92 -2.98 -10.44 18.54
C GLN A 92 -3.52 -11.51 17.58
N LEU A 93 -2.70 -12.51 17.21
CA LEU A 93 -3.01 -13.47 16.14
C LEU A 93 -4.31 -14.24 16.37
N GLU A 94 -4.67 -14.47 17.62
CA GLU A 94 -5.91 -15.17 18.02
C GLU A 94 -7.18 -14.34 17.77
N ARG A 95 -7.06 -13.05 17.47
CA ARG A 95 -8.21 -12.16 17.23
C ARG A 95 -8.41 -11.96 15.73
N PRO A 96 -9.35 -12.67 15.08
CA PRO A 96 -9.54 -12.58 13.63
C PRO A 96 -10.04 -11.19 13.19
N HIS A 97 -10.75 -10.46 14.05
CA HIS A 97 -11.27 -9.12 13.75
C HIS A 97 -10.20 -8.02 13.75
N VAL A 98 -8.99 -8.30 14.27
CA VAL A 98 -7.90 -7.32 14.27
C VAL A 98 -7.30 -7.27 12.88
N ARG A 99 -7.49 -6.15 12.19
CA ARG A 99 -6.91 -5.92 10.87
C ARG A 99 -5.39 -5.84 10.98
N ARG A 100 -4.70 -6.60 10.13
CA ARG A 100 -3.25 -6.60 9.96
C ARG A 100 -2.93 -6.41 8.49
N VAL A 101 -2.10 -5.43 8.17
CA VAL A 101 -1.58 -5.21 6.81
C VAL A 101 -0.10 -5.53 6.84
N VAL A 102 0.35 -6.41 5.94
CA VAL A 102 1.73 -6.88 5.89
C VAL A 102 2.41 -6.25 4.69
N TYR A 103 3.57 -5.65 4.93
CA TYR A 103 4.45 -5.10 3.93
C TYR A 103 5.76 -5.87 3.92
N GLU A 104 6.20 -6.28 2.75
CA GLU A 104 7.56 -6.80 2.56
C GLU A 104 8.52 -5.63 2.41
N LEU A 105 9.62 -5.63 3.17
CA LEU A 105 10.62 -4.56 3.18
C LEU A 105 11.85 -4.95 2.40
N MET A 106 12.30 -4.04 1.54
CA MET A 106 13.55 -4.15 0.79
C MET A 106 14.37 -2.88 1.01
N PRO A 107 15.71 -2.96 0.95
CA PRO A 107 16.52 -1.75 0.90
C PRO A 107 16.14 -0.91 -0.31
N ASP A 108 16.07 0.41 -0.15
CA ASP A 108 15.72 1.32 -1.26
C ASP A 108 16.81 1.33 -2.33
N THR A 109 18.08 1.36 -1.89
CA THR A 109 19.25 1.37 -2.76
C THR A 109 20.30 0.33 -2.36
N MET A 110 21.32 0.14 -3.20
CA MET A 110 22.47 -0.70 -2.86
C MET A 110 23.23 -0.19 -1.63
N ALA A 111 23.30 1.14 -1.43
CA ALA A 111 23.94 1.74 -0.26
C ALA A 111 23.19 1.42 1.05
N ASP A 112 21.86 1.25 0.98
CA ASP A 112 21.00 0.90 2.11
C ASP A 112 21.09 -0.57 2.51
N SER A 113 21.59 -1.43 1.61
CA SER A 113 21.58 -2.89 1.78
C SER A 113 22.39 -3.36 2.98
N ASN A 114 23.50 -2.68 3.29
CA ASN A 114 24.32 -3.05 4.46
C ASN A 114 23.58 -2.75 5.77
N GLY A 115 23.05 -1.53 5.92
CA GLY A 115 22.29 -1.14 7.11
C GLY A 115 21.00 -1.95 7.30
N TYR A 116 20.35 -2.32 6.19
CA TYR A 116 19.21 -3.23 6.21
C TYR A 116 19.60 -4.62 6.73
N ARG A 117 20.68 -5.21 6.22
CA ARG A 117 21.16 -6.54 6.62
C ARG A 117 21.60 -6.55 8.08
N GLU A 118 22.39 -5.56 8.50
CA GLU A 118 22.79 -5.41 9.89
C GLU A 118 21.59 -5.29 10.83
N PHE A 119 20.55 -4.54 10.43
CA PHE A 119 19.34 -4.42 11.23
C PHE A 119 18.53 -5.73 11.28
N ARG A 120 18.45 -6.45 10.16
CA ARG A 120 17.85 -7.79 10.11
C ARG A 120 18.57 -8.75 11.05
N ASP A 121 19.89 -8.82 10.95
CA ASP A 121 20.72 -9.72 11.75
C ASP A 121 20.65 -9.35 13.23
N TYR A 122 20.61 -8.04 13.54
CA TYR A 122 20.38 -7.53 14.89
C TYR A 122 19.06 -8.04 15.50
N LEU A 123 17.97 -8.06 14.73
CA LEU A 123 16.68 -8.59 15.21
C LEU A 123 16.71 -10.11 15.37
N ILE A 124 17.39 -10.83 14.47
CA ILE A 124 17.51 -12.31 14.53
C ILE A 124 18.35 -12.74 15.73
N GLN A 125 19.53 -12.15 15.91
CA GLN A 125 20.41 -12.42 17.05
C GLN A 125 19.75 -11.97 18.36
N GLY A 126 19.08 -10.82 18.30
CA GLY A 126 18.37 -10.23 19.43
C GLY A 126 19.27 -10.00 20.64
N ARG A 127 18.70 -10.07 21.84
CA ARG A 127 19.44 -9.92 23.10
C ARG A 127 19.34 -11.22 23.89
N GLY A 128 20.48 -11.80 24.25
CA GLY A 128 20.57 -13.08 24.95
C GLY A 128 20.21 -14.29 24.08
N GLY A 129 20.43 -14.21 22.75
CA GLY A 129 20.11 -15.29 21.80
C GLY A 129 18.62 -15.42 21.47
N HIS A 130 17.78 -14.46 21.91
CA HIS A 130 16.35 -14.47 21.64
C HIS A 130 15.99 -13.40 20.60
N ALA A 131 15.56 -13.87 19.44
CA ALA A 131 15.11 -13.03 18.34
C ALA A 131 13.98 -12.06 18.75
N ARG A 132 14.03 -10.85 18.19
CA ARG A 132 13.18 -9.71 18.53
C ARG A 132 12.42 -9.21 17.32
N ALA A 133 11.29 -8.59 17.58
CA ALA A 133 10.64 -7.69 16.62
C ALA A 133 11.05 -6.24 16.93
N GLY A 134 11.07 -5.38 15.93
CA GLY A 134 11.03 -3.93 16.14
C GLY A 134 9.60 -3.47 16.39
N SER A 135 9.40 -2.52 17.29
CA SER A 135 8.11 -1.84 17.47
C SER A 135 8.31 -0.33 17.36
N ALA A 136 7.48 0.28 16.51
CA ALA A 136 7.48 1.70 16.20
C ALA A 136 6.07 2.29 16.48
N MET A 137 6.01 3.57 16.86
CA MET A 137 4.81 4.19 17.44
C MET A 137 4.26 5.36 16.61
N GLU A 138 4.83 5.64 15.45
CA GLU A 138 4.52 6.79 14.60
C GLU A 138 3.05 6.84 14.16
N MET A 139 2.40 5.67 14.12
CA MET A 139 0.99 5.55 13.75
C MET A 139 0.03 5.33 14.93
N GLU A 140 0.52 5.41 16.18
CA GLU A 140 -0.32 5.27 17.36
C GLU A 140 -1.46 6.31 17.42
N PRO A 141 -1.23 7.60 17.04
CA PRO A 141 -2.32 8.59 16.97
C PRO A 141 -3.41 8.23 15.95
N GLN A 142 -3.08 7.43 14.94
CA GLN A 142 -4.03 6.94 13.93
C GLN A 142 -4.71 5.63 14.36
N GLY A 143 -4.39 5.09 15.54
CA GLY A 143 -4.92 3.83 16.04
C GLY A 143 -4.21 2.58 15.52
N PHE A 144 -2.97 2.70 15.03
CA PHE A 144 -2.18 1.58 14.53
C PHE A 144 -0.85 1.44 15.28
N LYS A 145 -0.37 0.20 15.42
CA LYS A 145 1.01 -0.09 15.85
C LYS A 145 1.76 -0.78 14.73
N ILE A 146 3.03 -0.43 14.58
CA ILE A 146 3.88 -0.99 13.54
C ILE A 146 4.90 -1.91 14.18
N PHE A 147 4.96 -3.14 13.68
CA PHE A 147 5.96 -4.12 14.08
C PHE A 147 6.84 -4.47 12.89
N ILE A 148 8.15 -4.51 13.08
CA ILE A 148 9.11 -5.01 12.09
C ILE A 148 9.54 -6.41 12.52
N LEU A 149 9.24 -7.41 11.70
CA LEU A 149 9.56 -8.80 12.00
C LEU A 149 10.70 -9.27 11.09
N PRO A 150 11.73 -9.94 11.64
CA PRO A 150 12.66 -10.69 10.82
C PRO A 150 11.99 -11.93 10.22
N PRO A 151 12.57 -12.51 9.16
CA PRO A 151 12.11 -13.78 8.63
C PRO A 151 12.16 -14.87 9.71
N GLY A 152 11.13 -15.70 9.77
CA GLY A 152 11.01 -16.75 10.79
C GLY A 152 9.56 -17.16 11.06
N GLN A 153 9.35 -17.89 12.15
CA GLN A 153 8.03 -18.46 12.50
C GLN A 153 6.94 -17.40 12.68
N ALA A 154 7.25 -16.26 13.32
CA ALA A 154 6.28 -15.17 13.51
C ALA A 154 5.79 -14.57 12.18
N ALA A 155 6.67 -14.41 11.20
CA ALA A 155 6.28 -13.93 9.87
C ALA A 155 5.46 -14.99 9.10
N ARG A 156 5.81 -16.28 9.25
CA ARG A 156 5.06 -17.39 8.64
C ARG A 156 3.64 -17.52 9.16
N GLN A 157 3.40 -17.21 10.44
CA GLN A 157 2.06 -17.17 11.00
C GLN A 157 1.17 -16.09 10.36
N LEU A 158 1.76 -15.06 9.75
CA LEU A 158 1.07 -14.05 8.95
C LEU A 158 0.99 -14.41 7.45
N GLY A 159 1.40 -15.63 7.07
CA GLY A 159 1.41 -16.10 5.68
C GLY A 159 2.65 -15.70 4.88
N TYR A 160 3.60 -14.98 5.46
CA TYR A 160 4.82 -14.55 4.77
C TYR A 160 5.95 -15.59 4.89
N LYS A 161 6.48 -16.04 3.75
CA LYS A 161 7.43 -17.17 3.67
C LYS A 161 8.80 -16.82 3.10
N ALA A 162 9.01 -15.59 2.64
CA ALA A 162 10.28 -15.17 2.07
C ALA A 162 11.28 -14.71 3.15
N ASP A 163 12.48 -14.32 2.71
CA ASP A 163 13.63 -14.06 3.59
C ASP A 163 13.84 -12.57 3.94
N ASN A 164 12.96 -11.69 3.48
CA ASN A 164 13.03 -10.27 3.82
C ASN A 164 12.36 -9.95 5.17
N LEU A 165 12.72 -8.80 5.74
CA LEU A 165 11.97 -8.19 6.83
C LEU A 165 10.54 -7.89 6.38
N ILE A 166 9.59 -7.92 7.31
CA ILE A 166 8.23 -7.42 7.07
C ILE A 166 7.85 -6.34 8.08
N ALA A 167 7.06 -5.37 7.65
CA ALA A 167 6.36 -4.45 8.54
C ALA A 167 4.89 -4.86 8.63
N VAL A 168 4.39 -4.93 9.86
CA VAL A 168 3.02 -5.32 10.16
C VAL A 168 2.33 -4.13 10.79
N LEU A 169 1.38 -3.56 10.06
CA LEU A 169 0.49 -2.53 10.58
C LEU A 169 -0.70 -3.24 11.23
N ARG A 170 -0.76 -3.17 12.56
CA ARG A 170 -1.82 -3.78 13.36
C ARG A 170 -2.76 -2.69 13.88
N ALA A 171 -4.05 -2.83 13.65
CA ALA A 171 -5.05 -1.99 14.31
C ALA A 171 -4.96 -2.16 15.84
N ARG A 172 -5.30 -1.11 16.59
CA ARG A 172 -5.38 -1.14 18.06
C ARG A 172 -6.64 -1.83 18.55
#